data_AF-A0A7K0D7M0-F1
#
_entry.id   AF-A0A7K0D7M0-F1
#
_cell.length_a   1.000
_cell.length_b   1.000
_cell.length_c   1.000
_cell.angle_alpha   90.00
_cell.angle_beta   90.00
_cell.angle_gamma   90.00
#
_symmetry.space_group_name_H-M   'P 1'
#
loop_
_entity.id
_entity.type
_entity.pdbx_description
1 polymer ?
#
loop_
_entity_poly.entity_id
_entity_poly.type
_entity_poly.pdbx_seq_one_letter_code
_entity_poly.pdbx_strand_id
1 'polypeptide(L)' 'MKTLLDAAQLPASEAEIAAYAAGFADQRAAVDALYAVPEARYAVPALHFRAASRIADWAS' A
#
# COMPACT_ATOMS: atom_id res chain seq x y z
N MET A 1 -13.90 -7.17 -2.80
CA MET A 1 -13.32 -6.32 -3.86
C MET A 1 -14.31 -5.26 -4.33
N LYS A 2 -15.44 -5.61 -4.97
CA LYS A 2 -16.48 -4.66 -5.41
C LYS A 2 -16.86 -3.58 -4.37
N THR A 3 -17.25 -3.99 -3.16
CA THR A 3 -17.58 -3.07 -2.06
C THR A 3 -16.45 -2.09 -1.71
N LEU A 4 -15.19 -2.52 -1.79
CA LEU A 4 -14.03 -1.66 -1.47
C LEU A 4 -13.78 -0.64 -2.58
N LEU A 5 -13.92 -1.04 -3.84
CA LEU A 5 -13.77 -0.16 -5.00
C LEU A 5 -14.91 0.87 -5.06
N ASP A 6 -16.14 0.44 -4.78
CA ASP A 6 -17.30 1.34 -4.69
C ASP A 6 -17.10 2.39 -3.59
N ALA A 7 -16.63 1.98 -2.40
CA ALA A 7 -16.34 2.90 -1.30
C ALA A 7 -15.21 3.89 -1.62
N ALA A 8 -14.23 3.48 -2.43
CA ALA A 8 -13.15 4.33 -2.92
C ALA A 8 -13.56 5.20 -4.13
N GLN A 9 -14.80 5.07 -4.60
CA GLN A 9 -15.30 5.69 -5.83
C GLN A 9 -14.42 5.37 -7.06
N LEU A 10 -13.89 4.15 -7.12
CA LEU A 10 -13.09 3.65 -8.22
C LEU A 10 -13.94 2.72 -9.09
N PRO A 11 -14.40 3.18 -10.28
CA PRO A 11 -15.15 2.32 -11.18
C PRO A 11 -14.26 1.21 -11.72
N ALA A 12 -14.77 -0.02 -11.72
CA ALA A 12 -14.10 -1.18 -12.30
C ALA A 12 -15.13 -2.08 -12.98
N SER A 13 -14.77 -2.61 -14.14
CA SER A 13 -15.51 -3.66 -14.83
C SER A 13 -15.46 -4.97 -14.04
N GLU A 14 -16.39 -5.89 -14.31
CA GLU A 14 -16.40 -7.21 -13.66
C GLU A 14 -15.11 -8.01 -13.97
N ALA A 15 -14.51 -7.80 -15.14
CA ALA A 15 -13.22 -8.43 -15.50
C ALA A 15 -12.06 -7.90 -14.64
N GLU A 16 -12.01 -6.59 -14.41
CA GLU A 16 -11.00 -5.98 -13.53
C GLU A 16 -11.21 -6.42 -12.08
N ILE A 17 -12.46 -6.45 -11.60
CA ILE A 17 -12.79 -6.94 -10.25
C ILE A 17 -12.31 -8.38 -10.06
N ALA A 18 -12.53 -9.26 -11.05
CA ALA A 18 -12.07 -10.64 -11.01
C ALA A 18 -10.54 -10.74 -10.98
N ALA A 19 -9.84 -9.95 -11.79
CA ALA A 19 -8.38 -9.90 -11.79
C ALA A 19 -7.81 -9.42 -10.45
N TYR A 20 -8.36 -8.35 -9.87
CA TYR A 20 -7.94 -7.87 -8.55
C TYR A 20 -8.24 -8.86 -7.44
N ALA A 21 -9.40 -9.52 -7.49
CA ALA A 21 -9.77 -10.53 -6.50
C ALA A 21 -8.84 -11.75 -6.56
N ALA A 22 -8.42 -12.17 -7.75
CA ALA A 22 -7.48 -13.28 -7.93
C ALA A 22 -6.10 -12.98 -7.28
N GLY A 23 -5.59 -11.76 -7.39
CA GLY A 23 -4.31 -11.36 -6.80
C GLY A 23 -4.36 -11.05 -5.29
N PHE A 24 -5.55 -10.98 -4.68
CA PHE A 24 -5.70 -10.53 -3.30
C PHE A 24 -5.02 -11.45 -2.28
N ALA A 25 -5.02 -12.77 -2.52
CA ALA A 25 -4.40 -13.71 -1.59
C ALA A 25 -2.88 -13.48 -1.46
N ASP A 26 -2.20 -13.27 -2.59
CA ASP A 26 -0.76 -13.00 -2.61
C ASP A 26 -0.44 -11.64 -1.98
N GLN A 27 -1.25 -10.62 -2.29
CA GLN A 27 -1.12 -9.28 -1.69
C GLN A 27 -1.31 -9.32 -0.17
N ARG A 28 -2.30 -10.09 0.33
CA ARG A 28 -2.53 -10.28 1.76
C ARG A 28 -1.33 -10.93 2.43
N ALA A 29 -0.82 -12.03 1.86
CA ALA A 29 0.35 -12.72 2.40
C ALA A 29 1.59 -11.81 2.45
N ALA A 30 1.81 -11.00 1.40
CA ALA A 30 2.90 -10.04 1.36
C ALA A 30 2.77 -8.95 2.45
N VAL A 31 1.56 -8.42 2.67
CA VAL A 31 1.31 -7.45 3.73
C VAL A 31 1.53 -8.07 5.11
N ASP A 32 1.04 -9.28 5.34
CA ASP A 32 1.20 -9.96 6.62
C ASP A 32 2.69 -10.25 6.93
N ALA A 33 3.49 -10.55 5.89
CA ALA A 33 4.95 -10.72 6.02
C ALA A 33 5.67 -9.44 6.50
N LEU A 34 5.18 -8.24 6.13
CA LEU A 34 5.75 -6.97 6.64
C LEU A 34 5.58 -6.83 8.16
N TYR A 35 4.52 -7.41 8.73
CA TYR A 35 4.25 -7.39 10.17
C TYR A 35 4.93 -8.54 10.93
N ALA A 36 5.50 -9.52 10.22
CA ALA A 36 6.24 -10.64 10.82
C ALA A 36 7.63 -10.25 11.31
N VAL A 37 8.06 -9.00 11.08
CA VAL A 37 9.33 -8.44 11.58
C VAL A 37 9.04 -7.58 12.81
N PRO A 38 9.24 -8.08 14.05
CA PRO A 38 8.89 -7.37 15.27
C PRO A 38 9.56 -5.98 15.37
N GLU A 39 10.78 -5.85 14.87
CA GLU A 39 11.55 -4.60 14.85
C GLU A 39 10.94 -3.56 13.91
N ALA A 40 10.25 -4.00 12.85
CA ALA A 40 9.54 -3.12 11.91
C ALA A 40 8.20 -2.61 12.49
N ARG A 41 7.64 -3.29 13.49
CA ARG A 41 6.33 -2.95 14.08
C ARG A 41 6.28 -1.57 14.73
N TYR A 42 7.41 -1.13 15.28
CA TYR A 42 7.58 0.18 15.90
C TYR A 42 8.59 1.05 15.15
N ALA A 43 9.05 0.58 13.98
CA ALA A 43 9.88 1.39 13.12
C ALA A 43 9.06 2.60 12.69
N VAL A 44 9.63 3.77 12.90
CA VAL A 44 9.01 5.02 12.49
C VAL A 44 8.91 5.04 10.96
N PRO A 45 7.79 5.51 10.38
CA PRO A 45 7.61 5.52 8.93
C PRO A 45 8.85 6.07 8.22
N ALA A 46 9.32 5.35 7.19
CA ALA A 46 10.50 5.75 6.42
C ALA A 46 10.40 7.20 5.90
N LEU A 47 9.16 7.65 5.67
CA LEU A 47 8.84 9.03 5.35
C LEU A 47 8.14 9.69 6.55
N HIS A 48 8.93 10.45 7.31
CA HIS A 48 8.37 11.47 8.18
C HIS A 48 8.25 12.77 7.42
N PHE A 49 7.05 13.35 7.48
CA PHE A 49 6.93 14.76 7.19
C PHE A 49 7.79 15.56 8.16
N ARG A 50 8.73 16.32 7.61
CA ARG A 50 9.55 17.27 8.35
C ARG A 50 9.36 18.61 7.65
N ALA A 51 8.67 19.54 8.30
CA ALA A 51 8.40 20.86 7.74
C ALA A 51 9.66 21.64 7.32
N ALA A 52 10.80 21.34 7.96
CA ALA A 52 12.10 21.93 7.68
C ALA A 52 12.97 21.11 6.70
N SER A 53 12.48 19.99 6.16
CA SER A 53 13.27 19.18 5.22
C SER A 53 13.53 19.96 3.94
N ARG A 54 14.80 20.18 3.65
CA ARG A 54 15.25 20.58 2.31
C ARG A 54 15.52 19.30 1.53
N ILE A 55 14.76 19.10 0.45
CA ILE A 55 15.05 18.03 -0.51
C ILE A 55 16.31 18.46 -1.25
N ALA A 56 17.40 17.70 -1.12
CA ALA A 56 18.51 17.82 -2.06
C ALA A 56 18.01 17.28 -3.41
N ASP A 57 18.29 18.00 -4.49
CA ASP A 57 17.90 17.54 -5.82
C ASP A 57 18.53 16.17 -6.08
N TRP A 58 17.74 15.24 -6.61
CA TRP A 58 18.14 13.85 -6.82
C TRP A 58 19.23 13.72 -7.91
N ALA A 59 19.44 14.79 -8.68
CA ALA A 59 20.47 14.89 -9.71
C ALA A 59 21.72 15.69 -9.25
N SER A 60 21.84 16.04 -7.97
CA SER A 60 23.03 16.71 -7.38
C SER A 60 24.10 15.74 -6.92
#